data_AF-A0AAN9YV06-F1
#
_entry.id   AF-A0AAN9YV06-F1
#
_cell.length_a   1.000
_cell.length_b   1.000
_cell.length_c   1.000
_cell.angle_alpha   90.00
_cell.angle_beta   90.00
_cell.angle_gamma   90.00
#
_symmetry.space_group_name_H-M   'P 1'
#
loop_
_entity.id
_entity.type
_entity.pdbx_description
1 polymer ?
#
loop_
_entity_poly.entity_id
_entity_poly.type
_entity_poly.pdbx_seq_one_letter_code
_entity_poly.pdbx_strand_id
1 'polypeptide(L)'
;MPAIPTQVFTKITQNSPPLSFYPAAQRVTYLYYLGRFHFINNHFRRAARCLQEAYLQTPARFQKHRTQILTYLIPCNLLLGRLPSEQLLARPEARAQLAPVFVPLARAVRAGSFPGLQRAVAAHEGWLLRKGLLLTLTYRLRALVWRSFTRRVFLLTYAPSADDADAGGAIDQETDSRKAATLELEHLLVAAQFVQRRLEGWYVPPSPHINNHNHKGRQGSGSGINPMLLKAIINNNSRAAEQSHGDSSTSTTLVPPPRGPKVLRPDEGLVWGNMPITAEHIEAVVAGLVAQGLLNGFVAHAQARFAVIGARAKGSAVAAGWPVVADVTVGHDRAENEPVPGWVRDRDV
;
A
#
# COMPACT_ATOMS: atom_id res chain seq x y z
N MET A 1 -28.39 0.59 -2.85
CA MET A 1 -28.52 -0.42 -1.77
C MET A 1 -28.96 -1.75 -2.39
N PRO A 2 -28.16 -2.83 -2.35
CA PRO A 2 -28.57 -4.13 -2.89
C PRO A 2 -29.48 -4.83 -1.87
N ALA A 3 -30.74 -4.39 -1.78
CA ALA A 3 -31.71 -4.97 -0.86
C ALA A 3 -32.09 -6.42 -1.26
N ILE A 4 -32.23 -6.68 -2.56
CA ILE A 4 -32.67 -7.98 -3.09
C ILE A 4 -31.67 -9.11 -2.78
N PRO A 5 -30.36 -8.99 -3.07
CA PRO A 5 -29.41 -10.06 -2.78
C PRO A 5 -29.30 -10.36 -1.29
N THR A 6 -29.38 -9.33 -0.44
CA THR A 6 -29.30 -9.49 1.01
C THR A 6 -30.46 -10.35 1.53
N GLN A 7 -31.69 -10.07 1.09
CA GLN A 7 -32.86 -10.88 1.45
C GLN A 7 -32.75 -12.34 0.98
N VAL A 8 -32.22 -12.57 -0.24
CA VAL A 8 -32.01 -13.92 -0.76
C VAL A 8 -30.98 -14.68 0.08
N PHE A 9 -29.83 -14.08 0.39
CA PHE A 9 -28.79 -14.76 1.17
C PHE A 9 -29.21 -15.02 2.63
N THR A 10 -29.99 -14.13 3.25
CA THR A 10 -30.55 -14.36 4.58
C THR A 10 -31.50 -15.56 4.57
N LYS A 11 -32.41 -15.64 3.60
CA LYS A 11 -33.32 -16.79 3.45
C LYS A 11 -32.56 -18.09 3.21
N ILE A 12 -31.50 -18.05 2.41
CA ILE A 12 -30.67 -19.24 2.14
C ILE A 12 -30.00 -19.72 3.43
N THR A 13 -29.45 -18.81 4.22
CA THR A 13 -28.80 -19.16 5.50
C THR A 13 -29.78 -19.84 6.48
N GLN A 14 -31.05 -19.40 6.48
CA GLN A 14 -32.05 -19.88 7.44
C GLN A 14 -32.72 -21.19 7.03
N ASN A 15 -32.96 -21.38 5.72
CA ASN A 15 -33.89 -22.42 5.24
C ASN A 15 -33.28 -23.41 4.25
N SER A 16 -32.02 -23.24 3.83
CA SER A 16 -31.42 -24.13 2.81
C SER A 16 -30.60 -25.25 3.44
N PRO A 17 -30.62 -26.47 2.85
CA PRO A 17 -29.75 -27.55 3.27
C PRO A 17 -28.27 -27.20 3.01
N PRO A 18 -27.32 -27.95 3.62
CA PRO A 18 -25.90 -27.73 3.42
C PRO A 18 -25.50 -27.74 1.95
N LEU A 19 -24.50 -26.93 1.61
CA LEU A 19 -24.08 -26.81 0.22
C LEU A 19 -23.64 -28.16 -0.38
N SER A 20 -23.12 -29.10 0.41
CA SER A 20 -22.62 -30.40 -0.06
C SER A 20 -23.67 -31.21 -0.84
N PHE A 21 -24.96 -31.06 -0.52
CA PHE A 21 -26.06 -31.77 -1.16
C PHE A 21 -26.29 -31.32 -2.61
N TYR A 22 -25.79 -30.15 -2.98
CA TYR A 22 -25.91 -29.64 -4.34
C TYR A 22 -24.72 -30.08 -5.21
N PRO A 23 -24.91 -30.31 -6.52
CA PRO A 23 -23.83 -30.60 -7.45
C PRO A 23 -22.71 -29.54 -7.45
N ALA A 24 -21.46 -29.96 -7.65
CA ALA A 24 -20.29 -29.08 -7.59
C ALA A 24 -20.40 -27.83 -8.47
N ALA A 25 -20.94 -27.95 -9.68
CA ALA A 25 -21.12 -26.81 -10.59
C ALA A 25 -22.07 -25.73 -10.02
N GLN A 26 -23.15 -26.15 -9.35
CA GLN A 26 -24.09 -25.22 -8.71
C GLN A 26 -23.46 -24.56 -7.48
N ARG A 27 -22.74 -25.33 -6.65
CA ARG A 27 -22.01 -24.80 -5.48
C ARG A 27 -20.97 -23.76 -5.87
N VAL A 28 -20.14 -24.04 -6.87
CA VAL A 28 -19.11 -23.11 -7.38
C VAL A 28 -19.75 -21.81 -7.86
N THR A 29 -20.85 -21.92 -8.62
CA THR A 29 -21.59 -20.75 -9.12
C THR A 29 -22.13 -19.91 -7.97
N TYR A 30 -22.75 -20.57 -6.99
CA TYR A 30 -23.26 -19.91 -5.80
C TYR A 30 -22.16 -19.18 -5.00
N LEU A 31 -21.07 -19.89 -4.67
CA LEU A 31 -19.93 -19.34 -3.93
C LEU A 31 -19.26 -18.18 -4.66
N TYR A 32 -19.18 -18.23 -5.99
CA TYR A 32 -18.67 -17.13 -6.80
C TYR A 32 -19.51 -15.85 -6.64
N TYR A 33 -20.83 -15.95 -6.75
CA TYR A 33 -21.71 -14.79 -6.58
C TYR A 33 -21.80 -14.32 -5.14
N LEU A 34 -21.81 -15.23 -4.16
CA LEU A 34 -21.75 -14.91 -2.74
C LEU A 34 -20.46 -14.14 -2.40
N GLY A 35 -19.32 -14.59 -2.95
CA GLY A 35 -18.04 -13.90 -2.80
C GLY A 35 -18.05 -12.49 -3.39
N ARG A 36 -18.65 -12.31 -4.57
CA ARG A 36 -18.82 -10.99 -5.19
C ARG A 36 -19.74 -10.07 -4.39
N PHE A 37 -20.82 -10.62 -3.82
CA PHE A 37 -21.69 -9.87 -2.91
C PHE A 37 -20.91 -9.37 -1.69
N HIS A 38 -20.14 -10.23 -1.03
CA HIS A 38 -19.30 -9.82 0.09
C HIS A 38 -18.23 -8.81 -0.31
N PHE A 39 -17.65 -8.94 -1.51
CA PHE A 39 -16.67 -7.97 -2.02
C PHE A 39 -17.27 -6.56 -2.18
N ILE A 40 -18.46 -6.46 -2.78
CA ILE A 40 -19.15 -5.16 -2.98
C ILE A 40 -19.49 -4.52 -1.63
N ASN A 41 -19.82 -5.33 -0.63
CA ASN A 41 -20.08 -4.87 0.74
C ASN A 41 -18.78 -4.67 1.56
N ASN A 42 -17.61 -4.70 0.93
CA ASN A 42 -16.29 -4.54 1.57
C ASN A 42 -15.93 -5.61 2.62
N HIS A 43 -16.64 -6.74 2.65
CA HIS A 43 -16.32 -7.90 3.50
C HIS A 43 -15.25 -8.78 2.82
N PHE A 44 -14.04 -8.24 2.63
CA PHE A 44 -12.99 -8.90 1.82
C PHE A 44 -12.55 -10.27 2.35
N ARG A 45 -12.56 -10.48 3.68
CA ARG A 45 -12.25 -11.79 4.29
C ARG A 45 -13.25 -12.85 3.87
N ARG A 46 -14.54 -12.57 4.08
CA ARG A 46 -15.66 -13.47 3.73
C ARG A 46 -15.67 -13.73 2.23
N ALA A 47 -15.49 -12.68 1.43
CA ALA A 47 -15.35 -12.77 -0.02
C ALA A 47 -14.19 -13.70 -0.44
N ALA A 48 -13.00 -13.52 0.15
CA ALA A 48 -11.83 -14.33 -0.14
C ALA A 48 -12.09 -15.81 0.13
N ARG A 49 -12.73 -16.15 1.26
CA ARG A 49 -13.04 -17.55 1.58
C ARG A 49 -14.00 -18.19 0.58
N CYS A 50 -15.12 -17.52 0.28
CA CYS A 50 -16.08 -18.05 -0.70
C CYS A 50 -15.44 -18.25 -2.07
N LEU A 51 -14.63 -17.29 -2.53
CA LEU A 51 -13.95 -17.35 -3.82
C LEU A 51 -12.83 -18.38 -3.83
N GLN A 52 -12.12 -18.57 -2.71
CA GLN A 52 -11.10 -19.60 -2.56
C GLN A 52 -11.73 -21.00 -2.72
N GLU A 53 -12.83 -21.26 -2.03
CA GLU A 53 -13.55 -22.53 -2.14
C GLU A 53 -14.11 -22.77 -3.54
N ALA A 54 -14.68 -21.72 -4.16
CA ALA A 54 -15.11 -21.81 -5.55
C ALA A 54 -13.95 -22.18 -6.48
N TYR A 55 -12.76 -21.60 -6.26
CA TYR A 55 -11.57 -21.89 -7.08
C TYR A 55 -11.05 -23.32 -6.87
N LEU A 56 -11.01 -23.80 -5.62
CA LEU A 56 -10.57 -25.17 -5.29
C LEU A 56 -11.50 -26.23 -5.89
N GLN A 57 -12.81 -25.99 -5.85
CA GLN A 57 -13.80 -26.89 -6.45
C GLN A 57 -13.84 -26.82 -7.98
N THR A 58 -13.16 -25.86 -8.62
CA THR A 58 -13.14 -25.71 -10.09
C THR A 58 -11.95 -26.44 -10.72
N PRO A 59 -12.17 -27.51 -11.51
CA PRO A 59 -11.10 -28.25 -12.18
C PRO A 59 -10.21 -27.37 -13.06
N ALA A 60 -8.91 -27.71 -13.14
CA ALA A 60 -7.91 -26.93 -13.89
C ALA A 60 -8.25 -26.76 -15.38
N ARG A 61 -8.97 -27.70 -16.00
CA ARG A 61 -9.43 -27.60 -17.40
C ARG A 61 -10.34 -26.40 -17.67
N PHE A 62 -11.08 -25.92 -16.66
CA PHE A 62 -12.04 -24.82 -16.83
C PHE A 62 -11.38 -23.45 -16.63
N GLN A 63 -10.43 -23.14 -17.49
CA GLN A 63 -9.59 -21.94 -17.43
C GLN A 63 -10.42 -20.65 -17.32
N LYS A 64 -11.46 -20.50 -18.15
CA LYS A 64 -12.34 -19.32 -18.16
C LYS A 64 -13.01 -19.08 -16.80
N HIS A 65 -13.55 -20.12 -16.17
CA HIS A 65 -14.18 -20.02 -14.85
C HIS A 65 -13.16 -19.70 -13.76
N ARG A 66 -11.98 -20.34 -13.81
CA ARG A 66 -10.88 -20.03 -12.89
C ARG A 66 -10.41 -18.58 -13.02
N THR A 67 -10.27 -18.06 -14.23
CA THR A 67 -9.95 -16.64 -14.47
C THR A 67 -11.03 -15.72 -13.90
N GLN A 68 -12.32 -16.05 -14.06
CA GLN A 68 -13.41 -15.27 -13.49
C GLN A 68 -13.35 -15.23 -11.95
N ILE A 69 -13.08 -16.36 -11.31
CA ILE A 69 -12.94 -16.41 -9.84
C ILE A 69 -11.71 -15.62 -9.39
N LEU A 70 -10.55 -15.83 -10.04
CA LEU A 70 -9.30 -15.13 -9.73
C LEU A 70 -9.39 -13.62 -9.92
N THR A 71 -10.23 -13.16 -10.87
CA THR A 71 -10.50 -11.73 -11.09
C THR A 71 -10.93 -11.02 -9.80
N TYR A 72 -11.62 -11.70 -8.89
CA TYR A 72 -12.05 -11.15 -7.60
C TYR A 72 -11.23 -11.67 -6.42
N LEU A 73 -10.76 -12.92 -6.47
CA LEU A 73 -9.96 -13.51 -5.38
C LEU A 73 -8.61 -12.79 -5.21
N ILE A 74 -7.96 -12.38 -6.29
CA ILE A 74 -6.69 -11.65 -6.23
C ILE A 74 -6.89 -10.28 -5.56
N PRO A 75 -7.83 -9.41 -6.00
CA PRO A 75 -8.19 -8.19 -5.27
C PRO A 75 -8.52 -8.38 -3.80
N CYS A 76 -9.33 -9.39 -3.44
CA CYS A 76 -9.65 -9.67 -2.04
C CYS A 76 -8.39 -9.88 -1.21
N ASN A 77 -7.51 -10.78 -1.66
CA ASN A 77 -6.26 -11.07 -0.96
C ASN A 77 -5.32 -9.86 -0.92
N LEU A 78 -5.23 -9.11 -2.02
CA LEU A 78 -4.42 -7.90 -2.11
C LEU A 78 -4.85 -6.86 -1.06
N LEU A 79 -6.16 -6.66 -0.89
CA LEU A 79 -6.76 -5.75 0.09
C LEU A 79 -6.58 -6.24 1.54
N LEU A 80 -6.45 -7.56 1.74
CA LEU A 80 -6.09 -8.17 3.02
C LEU A 80 -4.57 -8.16 3.27
N GLY A 81 -3.78 -7.54 2.39
CA GLY A 81 -2.33 -7.47 2.50
C GLY A 81 -1.58 -8.73 2.04
N ARG A 82 -2.27 -9.70 1.44
CA ARG A 82 -1.68 -10.91 0.84
C ARG A 82 -1.43 -10.65 -0.65
N LEU A 83 -0.18 -10.30 -0.98
CA LEU A 83 0.21 -10.05 -2.37
C LEU A 83 0.18 -11.35 -3.21
N PRO A 84 -0.20 -11.30 -4.50
CA PRO A 84 -0.20 -12.49 -5.35
C PRO A 84 1.22 -13.05 -5.53
N SER A 85 1.38 -14.36 -5.42
CA SER A 85 2.64 -15.04 -5.67
C SER A 85 2.94 -15.16 -7.16
N GLU A 86 4.22 -15.22 -7.52
CA GLU A 86 4.63 -15.41 -8.92
C GLU A 86 4.12 -16.74 -9.47
N GLN A 87 4.10 -17.79 -8.65
CA GLN A 87 3.55 -19.10 -9.02
C GLN A 87 2.06 -19.04 -9.38
N LEU A 88 1.25 -18.29 -8.63
CA LEU A 88 -0.18 -18.12 -8.94
C LEU A 88 -0.35 -17.37 -10.26
N LEU A 89 0.45 -16.32 -10.48
CA LEU A 89 0.38 -15.47 -11.67
C LEU A 89 0.98 -16.13 -12.92
N ALA A 90 1.84 -17.15 -12.75
CA ALA A 90 2.38 -17.95 -13.85
C ALA A 90 1.36 -18.97 -14.40
N ARG A 91 0.29 -19.29 -13.65
CA ARG A 91 -0.75 -20.24 -14.09
C ARG A 91 -1.49 -19.71 -15.33
N PRO A 92 -1.92 -20.59 -16.26
CA PRO A 92 -2.56 -20.20 -17.52
C PRO A 92 -3.81 -19.32 -17.31
N GLU A 93 -4.63 -19.59 -16.30
CA GLU A 93 -5.82 -18.80 -15.98
C GLU A 93 -5.52 -17.36 -15.54
N ALA A 94 -4.31 -17.08 -15.04
CA ALA A 94 -3.93 -15.79 -14.48
C ALA A 94 -2.97 -15.01 -15.40
N ARG A 95 -2.03 -15.73 -16.04
CA ARG A 95 -0.91 -15.16 -16.79
C ARG A 95 -1.35 -14.22 -17.91
N ALA A 96 -2.35 -14.60 -18.69
CA ALA A 96 -2.74 -13.87 -19.89
C ALA A 96 -3.42 -12.52 -19.59
N GLN A 97 -4.37 -12.50 -18.65
CA GLN A 97 -5.22 -11.32 -18.40
C GLN A 97 -4.97 -10.64 -17.05
N LEU A 98 -4.67 -11.41 -16.00
CA LEU A 98 -4.67 -10.90 -14.62
C LEU A 98 -3.28 -10.43 -14.18
N ALA A 99 -2.22 -11.11 -14.63
CA ALA A 99 -0.85 -10.73 -14.27
C ALA A 99 -0.48 -9.31 -14.73
N PRO A 100 -0.76 -8.87 -15.97
CA PRO A 100 -0.46 -7.49 -16.41
C PRO A 100 -1.13 -6.42 -15.52
N VAL A 101 -2.32 -6.72 -15.00
CA VAL A 101 -3.11 -5.80 -14.16
C VAL A 101 -2.61 -5.79 -12.72
N PHE A 102 -2.46 -6.96 -12.08
CA PHE A 102 -2.23 -7.04 -10.64
C PHE A 102 -0.75 -7.00 -10.24
N VAL A 103 0.18 -7.37 -11.11
CA VAL A 103 1.63 -7.26 -10.84
C VAL A 103 2.05 -5.81 -10.54
N PRO A 104 1.76 -4.81 -11.41
CA PRO A 104 2.17 -3.44 -11.15
C PRO A 104 1.48 -2.84 -9.91
N LEU A 105 0.22 -3.22 -9.64
CA LEU A 105 -0.49 -2.86 -8.41
C LEU A 105 0.21 -3.42 -7.16
N ALA A 106 0.52 -4.71 -7.15
CA ALA A 106 1.21 -5.37 -6.05
C ALA A 106 2.60 -4.77 -5.80
N ARG A 107 3.34 -4.46 -6.88
CA ARG A 107 4.64 -3.79 -6.81
C ARG A 107 4.52 -2.39 -6.21
N ALA A 108 3.52 -1.61 -6.62
CA ALA A 108 3.28 -0.27 -6.10
C ALA A 108 2.93 -0.30 -4.60
N VAL A 109 2.09 -1.23 -4.18
CA VAL A 109 1.72 -1.44 -2.76
C VAL A 109 2.94 -1.85 -1.94
N ARG A 110 3.73 -2.81 -2.43
CA ARG A 110 4.96 -3.26 -1.74
C ARG A 110 5.99 -2.13 -1.60
N ALA A 111 6.14 -1.32 -2.63
CA ALA A 111 7.13 -0.24 -2.67
C ALA A 111 6.67 1.07 -1.99
N GLY A 112 5.38 1.18 -1.62
CA GLY A 112 4.81 2.45 -1.14
C GLY A 112 4.80 3.55 -2.19
N SER A 113 4.60 3.21 -3.47
CA SER A 113 4.76 4.13 -4.59
C SER A 113 3.42 4.62 -5.16
N PHE A 114 2.96 5.79 -4.74
CA PHE A 114 1.76 6.44 -5.28
C PHE A 114 1.81 6.65 -6.81
N PRO A 115 2.88 7.19 -7.42
CA PRO A 115 2.95 7.29 -8.89
C PRO A 115 2.98 5.94 -9.59
N GLY A 116 3.38 4.88 -8.88
CA GLY A 116 3.32 3.51 -9.39
C GLY A 116 1.90 2.98 -9.40
N LEU A 117 1.15 3.24 -8.32
CA LEU A 117 -0.26 2.89 -8.21
C LEU A 117 -1.08 3.59 -9.30
N GLN A 118 -0.89 4.90 -9.47
CA GLN A 118 -1.59 5.70 -10.48
C GLN A 118 -1.38 5.17 -11.90
N ARG A 119 -0.13 4.91 -12.29
CA ARG A 119 0.19 4.33 -13.60
C ARG A 119 -0.43 2.95 -13.79
N ALA A 120 -0.42 2.11 -12.76
CA ALA A 120 -0.98 0.77 -12.81
C ALA A 120 -2.51 0.79 -12.97
N VAL A 121 -3.19 1.69 -12.28
CA VAL A 121 -4.64 1.89 -12.40
C VAL A 121 -4.99 2.46 -13.77
N ALA A 122 -4.32 3.54 -14.19
CA ALA A 122 -4.58 4.20 -15.47
C ALA A 122 -4.40 3.27 -16.69
N ALA A 123 -3.37 2.40 -16.67
CA ALA A 123 -3.12 1.43 -17.74
C ALA A 123 -4.28 0.45 -17.97
N HIS A 124 -5.11 0.21 -16.95
CA HIS A 124 -6.19 -0.79 -17.00
C HIS A 124 -7.54 -0.24 -16.52
N GLU A 125 -7.72 1.08 -16.54
CA GLU A 125 -8.87 1.79 -15.96
C GLU A 125 -10.21 1.26 -16.49
N GLY A 126 -10.36 1.16 -17.82
CA GLY A 126 -11.59 0.67 -18.45
C GLY A 126 -11.90 -0.81 -18.18
N TRP A 127 -10.88 -1.65 -17.93
CA TRP A 127 -11.10 -3.04 -17.53
C TRP A 127 -11.51 -3.13 -16.06
N LEU A 128 -10.82 -2.39 -15.19
CA LEU A 128 -11.13 -2.32 -13.76
C LEU A 128 -12.54 -1.77 -13.51
N LEU A 129 -12.96 -0.76 -14.28
CA LEU A 129 -14.29 -0.18 -14.21
C LEU A 129 -15.37 -1.21 -14.58
N ARG A 130 -15.22 -1.89 -15.72
CA ARG A 130 -16.16 -2.94 -16.16
C ARG A 130 -16.26 -4.11 -15.18
N LYS A 131 -15.20 -4.39 -14.42
CA LYS A 131 -15.20 -5.42 -13.37
C LYS A 131 -15.70 -4.92 -12.02
N GLY A 132 -16.02 -3.63 -11.86
CA GLY A 132 -16.41 -3.03 -10.59
C GLY A 132 -15.28 -3.03 -9.56
N LEU A 133 -14.03 -3.06 -10.00
CA LEU A 133 -12.84 -3.13 -9.14
C LEU A 133 -12.15 -1.76 -8.98
N LEU A 134 -12.38 -0.83 -9.92
CA LEU A 134 -11.65 0.44 -9.99
C LEU A 134 -11.70 1.22 -8.68
N LEU A 135 -12.88 1.61 -8.23
CA LEU A 135 -13.03 2.44 -7.03
C LEU A 135 -12.51 1.73 -5.78
N THR A 136 -12.87 0.47 -5.59
CA THR A 136 -12.43 -0.31 -4.42
C THR A 136 -10.91 -0.39 -4.36
N LEU A 137 -10.23 -0.70 -5.46
CA LEU A 137 -8.77 -0.80 -5.48
C LEU A 137 -8.12 0.58 -5.34
N THR A 138 -8.60 1.59 -6.05
CA THR A 138 -8.05 2.96 -6.00
C THR A 138 -8.09 3.53 -4.59
N TYR A 139 -9.18 3.39 -3.85
CA TYR A 139 -9.30 3.99 -2.52
C TYR A 139 -8.75 3.10 -1.40
N ARG A 140 -9.03 1.78 -1.43
CA ARG A 140 -8.71 0.89 -0.31
C ARG A 140 -7.24 0.46 -0.31
N LEU A 141 -6.57 0.40 -1.46
CA LEU A 141 -5.13 0.10 -1.49
C LEU A 141 -4.28 1.25 -0.92
N ARG A 142 -4.79 2.48 -0.89
CA ARG A 142 -4.02 3.66 -0.44
C ARG A 142 -3.52 3.51 0.99
N ALA A 143 -4.30 2.91 1.90
CA ALA A 143 -3.85 2.64 3.27
C ALA A 143 -2.61 1.73 3.27
N LEU A 144 -2.59 0.70 2.41
CA LEU A 144 -1.44 -0.20 2.28
C LEU A 144 -0.23 0.49 1.62
N VAL A 145 -0.47 1.36 0.63
CA VAL A 145 0.60 2.17 0.02
C VAL A 145 1.19 3.13 1.05
N TRP A 146 0.36 3.83 1.82
CA TRP A 146 0.78 4.71 2.90
C TRP A 146 1.59 3.95 3.95
N ARG A 147 1.13 2.77 4.40
CA ARG A 147 1.90 1.91 5.32
C ARG A 147 3.30 1.58 4.78
N SER A 148 3.40 1.16 3.53
CA SER A 148 4.70 0.83 2.92
C SER A 148 5.57 2.08 2.72
N PHE A 149 4.94 3.22 2.43
CA PHE A 149 5.60 4.50 2.28
C PHE A 149 6.19 4.98 3.61
N THR A 150 5.42 4.96 4.71
CA THR A 150 5.93 5.32 6.04
C THR A 150 7.07 4.41 6.47
N ARG A 151 6.98 3.10 6.20
CA ARG A 151 8.07 2.14 6.46
C ARG A 151 9.35 2.54 5.72
N ARG A 152 9.21 2.94 4.46
CA ARG A 152 10.35 3.32 3.62
C ARG A 152 10.99 4.60 4.10
N VAL A 153 10.20 5.61 4.48
CA VAL A 153 10.73 6.85 5.06
C VAL A 153 11.46 6.54 6.36
N PHE A 154 10.87 5.73 7.24
CA PHE A 154 11.53 5.30 8.47
C PHE A 154 12.87 4.62 8.20
N LEU A 155 12.94 3.67 7.26
CA LEU A 155 14.21 3.03 6.91
C LEU A 155 15.29 3.98 6.35
N LEU A 156 14.89 5.12 5.78
CA LEU A 156 15.83 6.11 5.23
C LEU A 156 16.30 7.12 6.29
N THR A 157 15.50 7.38 7.32
CA THR A 157 15.79 8.41 8.33
C THR A 157 16.18 7.84 9.69
N TYR A 158 15.82 6.59 9.97
CA TYR A 158 16.17 5.93 11.21
C TYR A 158 17.65 5.56 11.22
N ALA A 159 18.43 6.27 12.02
CA ALA A 159 19.74 5.86 12.45
C ALA A 159 19.61 5.22 13.84
N PRO A 160 19.97 3.94 14.02
CA PRO A 160 20.06 3.37 15.37
C PRO A 160 21.12 4.14 16.16
N SER A 161 20.82 4.50 17.41
CA SER A 161 21.87 4.99 18.31
C SER A 161 22.93 3.90 18.46
N ALA A 162 24.21 4.25 18.50
CA ALA A 162 25.31 3.28 18.60
C ALA A 162 25.14 2.27 19.75
N ASP A 163 24.48 2.70 20.83
CA ASP A 163 24.17 1.89 22.01
C ASP A 163 23.20 0.71 21.72
N ASP A 164 22.46 0.71 20.61
CA ASP A 164 21.53 -0.36 20.23
C ASP A 164 22.18 -1.47 19.39
N ALA A 165 23.36 -1.23 18.79
CA ALA A 165 24.06 -2.21 17.95
C ALA A 165 24.83 -3.27 18.78
N ASP A 166 25.21 -2.91 20.02
CA ASP A 166 25.97 -3.77 20.94
C ASP A 166 25.07 -4.61 21.87
N ALA A 167 23.75 -4.62 21.67
CA ALA A 167 22.80 -5.46 22.43
C ALA A 167 22.93 -6.97 22.15
N GLY A 168 24.00 -7.41 21.47
CA GLY A 168 24.44 -8.80 21.35
C GLY A 168 25.53 -9.21 22.34
N GLY A 169 25.99 -8.32 23.24
CA GLY A 169 27.06 -8.61 24.19
C GLY A 169 26.86 -7.93 25.55
N ALA A 170 27.11 -8.71 26.60
CA ALA A 170 27.18 -8.34 28.02
C ALA A 170 25.87 -7.91 28.73
N ILE A 171 25.45 -8.78 29.64
CA ILE A 171 24.56 -8.48 30.75
C ILE A 171 25.38 -7.63 31.71
N ASP A 172 25.13 -6.32 31.80
CA ASP A 172 25.42 -5.51 33.00
C ASP A 172 24.60 -4.20 33.01
N GLN A 173 23.96 -3.99 34.17
CA GLN A 173 23.53 -2.76 34.86
C GLN A 173 22.76 -1.60 34.14
N GLU A 174 21.52 -1.42 34.61
CA GLU A 174 20.71 -0.18 34.71
C GLU A 174 21.19 1.07 33.94
N THR A 175 20.67 1.23 32.72
CA THR A 175 20.50 2.55 32.10
C THR A 175 19.09 2.60 31.51
N ASP A 176 18.15 3.13 32.29
CA ASP A 176 16.71 3.09 32.03
C ASP A 176 16.22 4.24 31.13
N SER A 177 17.05 4.71 30.20
CA SER A 177 16.63 5.69 29.17
C SER A 177 16.95 5.18 27.78
N ARG A 178 16.41 4.01 27.45
CA ARG A 178 16.54 3.45 26.12
C ARG A 178 15.45 4.04 25.22
N LYS A 179 15.87 5.01 24.41
CA LYS A 179 15.03 5.84 23.55
C LYS A 179 14.18 4.97 22.60
N ALA A 180 12.88 5.19 22.57
CA ALA A 180 12.01 4.50 21.62
C ALA A 180 12.43 4.82 20.18
N ALA A 181 12.35 3.84 19.28
CA ALA A 181 12.55 4.09 17.86
C ALA A 181 11.42 4.99 17.34
N THR A 182 11.76 6.21 16.92
CA THR A 182 10.79 7.22 16.49
C THR A 182 10.96 7.60 15.03
N LEU A 183 9.84 7.80 14.33
CA LEU A 183 9.77 8.46 13.03
C LEU A 183 9.30 9.91 13.25
N GLU A 184 10.10 10.89 12.85
CA GLU A 184 9.64 12.29 12.83
C GLU A 184 8.68 12.52 11.67
N LEU A 185 7.52 13.13 11.95
CA LEU A 185 6.48 13.36 10.94
C LEU A 185 6.92 14.41 9.91
N GLU A 186 7.85 15.29 10.26
CA GLU A 186 8.46 16.24 9.33
C GLU A 186 9.18 15.54 8.16
N HIS A 187 9.95 14.49 8.44
CA HIS A 187 10.58 13.68 7.40
C HIS A 187 9.55 13.06 6.45
N LEU A 188 8.43 12.60 7.00
CA LEU A 188 7.33 12.03 6.22
C LEU A 188 6.62 13.10 5.39
N LEU A 189 6.46 14.32 5.93
CA LEU A 189 5.90 15.47 5.23
C LEU A 189 6.76 15.86 4.02
N VAL A 190 8.08 16.02 4.20
CA VAL A 190 9.01 16.35 3.10
C VAL A 190 8.95 15.29 2.01
N ALA A 191 8.98 14.00 2.40
CA ALA A 191 8.87 12.90 1.45
C ALA A 191 7.51 12.91 0.72
N ALA A 192 6.42 13.19 1.42
CA ALA A 192 5.08 13.25 0.82
C ALA A 192 4.94 14.43 -0.16
N GLN A 193 5.42 15.61 0.20
CA GLN A 193 5.44 16.79 -0.69
C GLN A 193 6.28 16.52 -1.94
N PHE A 194 7.42 15.84 -1.80
CA PHE A 194 8.23 15.39 -2.94
C PHE A 194 7.42 14.47 -3.86
N VAL A 195 6.71 13.48 -3.32
CA VAL A 195 5.89 12.57 -4.13
C VAL A 195 4.70 13.29 -4.77
N GLN A 196 4.05 14.22 -4.07
CA GLN A 196 2.97 15.05 -4.61
C GLN A 196 3.46 15.85 -5.84
N ARG A 197 4.61 16.53 -5.74
CA ARG A 197 5.21 17.23 -6.89
C ARG A 197 5.52 16.28 -8.05
N ARG A 198 5.98 15.07 -7.76
CA ARG A 198 6.19 14.05 -8.80
C ARG A 198 4.89 13.63 -9.51
N LEU A 199 3.75 13.61 -8.82
CA LEU A 199 2.45 13.34 -9.44
C LEU A 199 2.02 14.48 -10.34
N GLU A 200 2.30 15.72 -9.92
CA GLU A 200 2.06 16.96 -10.67
C GLU A 200 2.99 17.13 -11.89
N GLY A 201 3.84 16.15 -12.18
CA GLY A 201 4.70 16.15 -13.38
C GLY A 201 6.07 16.81 -13.18
N TRP A 202 6.44 17.17 -11.96
CA TRP A 202 7.81 17.57 -11.66
C TRP A 202 8.74 16.37 -11.80
N TYR A 203 9.90 16.59 -12.40
CA TYR A 203 10.84 15.51 -12.69
C TYR A 203 12.19 15.75 -11.99
N VAL A 204 12.83 14.64 -11.65
CA VAL A 204 14.22 14.65 -11.21
C VAL A 204 15.06 14.84 -12.46
N PRO A 205 15.95 15.85 -12.52
CA PRO A 205 16.83 16.00 -13.67
C PRO A 205 17.68 14.72 -13.82
N PRO A 206 17.94 14.26 -15.06
CA PRO A 206 18.84 13.14 -15.25
C PRO A 206 20.18 13.44 -14.58
N SER A 207 20.66 12.51 -13.74
CA SER A 207 22.00 12.62 -13.18
C SER A 207 22.97 12.69 -14.36
N PRO A 208 23.91 13.65 -14.41
CA PRO A 208 24.92 13.63 -15.45
C PRO A 208 25.63 12.28 -15.37
N HIS A 209 25.54 11.49 -16.43
CA HIS A 209 26.32 10.27 -16.55
C HIS A 209 27.78 10.67 -16.41
N ILE A 210 28.42 10.32 -15.29
CA ILE A 210 29.87 10.32 -15.21
C ILE A 210 30.28 9.17 -16.12
N ASN A 211 30.52 9.49 -17.39
CA ASN A 211 31.18 8.59 -18.32
C ASN A 211 32.57 8.31 -17.75
N ASN A 212 32.69 7.25 -16.96
CA ASN A 212 33.96 6.80 -16.43
C ASN A 212 34.70 5.99 -17.51
N HIS A 213 34.93 6.64 -18.64
CA HIS A 213 35.76 6.13 -19.72
C HIS A 213 36.94 7.07 -19.89
N ASN A 214 38.09 6.55 -19.46
CA ASN A 214 39.44 7.08 -19.62
C ASN A 214 39.67 8.48 -19.06
N HIS A 215 40.36 8.57 -17.91
CA HIS A 215 41.59 9.37 -17.81
C HIS A 215 42.38 9.00 -16.55
N LYS A 216 43.48 8.26 -16.74
CA LYS A 216 44.64 8.31 -15.85
C LYS A 216 45.25 9.71 -16.01
N GLY A 217 45.02 10.62 -15.07
CA GLY A 217 45.69 11.91 -15.08
C GLY A 217 45.17 12.91 -14.05
N ARG A 218 45.99 13.15 -13.03
CA ARG A 218 45.97 14.29 -12.09
C ARG A 218 44.72 14.44 -11.21
N GLN A 219 44.91 14.01 -9.95
CA GLN A 219 44.31 14.66 -8.79
C GLN A 219 44.59 16.17 -8.85
N GLY A 220 43.53 16.94 -9.05
CA GLY A 220 43.50 18.39 -8.87
C GLY A 220 42.30 18.71 -8.01
N SER A 221 42.56 18.99 -6.74
CA SER A 221 41.61 19.55 -5.77
C SER A 221 40.91 20.77 -6.38
N GLY A 222 39.59 20.69 -6.54
CA GLY A 222 38.75 21.77 -7.05
C GLY A 222 37.32 21.61 -6.54
N SER A 223 37.06 22.19 -5.36
CA SER A 223 35.77 22.58 -4.79
C SER A 223 34.55 21.73 -5.20
N GLY A 224 34.31 20.67 -4.43
CA GLY A 224 33.25 19.68 -4.64
C GLY A 224 31.86 20.18 -4.28
N ILE A 225 31.26 20.98 -5.15
CA ILE A 225 29.82 21.25 -5.09
C ILE A 225 29.12 20.23 -5.99
N ASN A 226 28.32 19.35 -5.38
CA ASN A 226 27.49 18.39 -6.12
C ASN A 226 26.67 19.15 -7.19
N PRO A 227 26.71 18.75 -8.48
CA PRO A 227 25.99 19.44 -9.54
C PRO A 227 24.46 19.47 -9.27
N MET A 228 23.97 18.47 -8.52
CA MET A 228 22.60 18.40 -8.03
C MET A 228 22.28 19.51 -7.00
N LEU A 229 23.22 19.87 -6.13
CA LEU A 229 23.09 20.96 -5.17
C LEU A 229 23.09 22.32 -5.89
N LEU A 230 24.00 22.52 -6.85
CA LEU A 230 24.09 23.76 -7.63
C LEU A 230 22.79 24.04 -8.40
N LYS A 231 22.15 22.99 -8.94
CA LYS A 231 20.88 23.12 -9.66
C LYS A 231 19.66 23.28 -8.75
N ALA A 232 19.68 22.68 -7.55
CA ALA A 232 18.68 22.94 -6.52
C ALA A 232 18.71 24.42 -6.07
N ILE A 233 19.91 25.01 -5.96
CA ILE A 233 20.10 26.43 -5.66
C ILE A 233 19.54 27.31 -6.79
N ILE A 234 19.81 26.97 -8.07
CA ILE A 234 19.27 27.71 -9.22
C ILE A 234 17.74 27.69 -9.25
N ASN A 235 17.10 26.53 -9.02
CA ASN A 235 15.64 26.42 -8.93
C ASN A 235 15.05 27.25 -7.77
N ASN A 236 15.84 27.49 -6.71
CA ASN A 236 15.43 28.34 -5.60
C ASN A 236 15.43 29.82 -6.02
N ASN A 237 16.44 30.26 -6.78
CA ASN A 237 16.59 31.65 -7.20
C ASN A 237 15.59 32.07 -8.28
N SER A 238 15.19 31.19 -9.20
CA SER A 238 14.20 31.51 -10.24
C SER A 238 12.81 31.82 -9.66
N ARG A 239 12.47 31.29 -8.48
CA ARG A 239 11.21 31.63 -7.77
C ARG A 239 11.23 32.98 -7.05
N ALA A 240 12.40 33.49 -6.70
CA ALA A 240 12.51 34.81 -6.07
C ALA A 240 12.15 35.96 -7.03
N ALA A 241 12.13 35.70 -8.34
CA ALA A 241 11.90 36.71 -9.37
C ALA A 241 10.42 36.89 -9.78
N GLU A 242 9.50 35.98 -9.44
CA GLU A 242 8.15 35.99 -10.05
C GLU A 242 6.95 36.13 -9.10
N GLN A 243 7.01 35.93 -7.78
CA GLN A 243 5.80 36.02 -6.94
C GLN A 243 6.02 36.59 -5.52
N SER A 244 5.62 37.85 -5.34
CA SER A 244 5.27 38.43 -4.04
C SER A 244 3.86 37.97 -3.61
N HIS A 245 3.76 36.83 -2.94
CA HIS A 245 2.76 36.57 -1.88
C HIS A 245 3.02 35.22 -1.21
N GLY A 246 3.48 35.30 0.04
CA GLY A 246 3.26 34.36 1.13
C GLY A 246 3.26 32.85 0.85
N ASP A 247 4.42 32.26 0.59
CA ASP A 247 4.70 30.87 0.98
C ASP A 247 6.20 30.68 1.22
N SER A 248 6.63 30.88 2.46
CA SER A 248 7.99 30.64 2.93
C SER A 248 8.15 29.17 3.30
N SER A 249 8.57 28.30 2.38
CA SER A 249 9.40 27.11 2.69
C SER A 249 9.64 26.19 1.48
N THR A 250 10.86 25.63 1.45
CA THR A 250 11.32 24.45 0.70
C THR A 250 11.97 24.67 -0.67
N SER A 251 13.29 24.88 -0.63
CA SER A 251 14.21 24.58 -1.72
C SER A 251 13.94 23.17 -2.25
N THR A 252 13.77 23.04 -3.57
CA THR A 252 13.42 21.76 -4.18
C THR A 252 14.36 21.41 -5.31
N THR A 253 14.87 20.20 -5.26
CA THR A 253 15.76 19.65 -6.30
C THR A 253 14.99 19.24 -7.56
N LEU A 254 13.65 19.25 -7.51
CA LEU A 254 12.81 18.92 -8.66
C LEU A 254 12.74 20.09 -9.64
N VAL A 255 12.78 19.78 -10.94
CA VAL A 255 12.61 20.77 -12.01
C VAL A 255 11.12 20.90 -12.32
N PRO A 256 10.59 22.13 -12.44
CA PRO A 256 9.18 22.34 -12.78
C PRO A 256 8.88 21.88 -14.21
N PRO A 257 7.67 21.34 -14.46
CA PRO A 257 7.23 21.02 -15.81
C PRO A 257 7.07 22.28 -16.68
N PRO A 258 7.38 22.21 -17.99
CA PRO A 258 7.40 23.38 -18.88
C PRO A 258 6.01 24.01 -19.11
N ARG A 259 4.93 23.27 -18.86
CA ARG A 259 3.54 23.71 -19.04
C ARG A 259 2.81 23.95 -17.71
N GLY A 260 3.55 24.12 -16.62
CA GLY A 260 2.99 24.19 -15.27
C GLY A 260 2.56 22.82 -14.74
N PRO A 261 2.17 22.74 -13.46
CA PRO A 261 1.84 21.49 -12.80
C PRO A 261 0.62 20.82 -13.44
N LYS A 262 0.70 19.50 -13.61
CA LYS A 262 -0.40 18.67 -14.11
C LYS A 262 -1.57 18.73 -13.13
N VAL A 263 -2.78 19.00 -13.66
CA VAL A 263 -4.03 18.88 -12.91
C VAL A 263 -4.34 17.41 -12.65
N LEU A 264 -4.51 17.06 -11.39
CA LEU A 264 -4.74 15.72 -10.88
C LEU A 264 -6.23 15.53 -10.56
N ARG A 265 -6.76 14.37 -10.92
CA ARG A 265 -8.09 13.94 -10.45
C ARG A 265 -8.11 13.79 -8.93
N PRO A 266 -9.28 13.84 -8.27
CA PRO A 266 -9.38 13.70 -6.81
C PRO A 266 -8.63 12.48 -6.25
N ASP A 267 -8.65 11.36 -6.97
CA ASP A 267 -7.99 10.10 -6.60
C ASP A 267 -6.51 10.02 -7.00
N GLU A 268 -6.02 10.95 -7.83
CA GLU A 268 -4.65 10.95 -8.36
C GLU A 268 -3.61 11.49 -7.36
N GLY A 269 -4.02 12.40 -6.46
CA GLY A 269 -3.18 13.01 -5.43
C GLY A 269 -2.89 12.13 -4.21
N LEU A 270 -2.00 12.60 -3.31
CA LEU A 270 -1.69 11.91 -2.04
C LEU A 270 -2.79 12.03 -0.98
N VAL A 271 -3.49 13.17 -0.97
CA VAL A 271 -4.68 13.40 -0.12
C VAL A 271 -5.88 13.60 -1.03
N TRP A 272 -5.88 14.68 -1.82
CA TRP A 272 -6.95 15.01 -2.75
C TRP A 272 -6.42 15.85 -3.93
N GLY A 273 -6.37 15.28 -5.13
CA GLY A 273 -5.93 16.01 -6.34
C GLY A 273 -4.61 16.77 -6.15
N ASN A 274 -4.61 18.07 -6.49
CA ASN A 274 -3.47 18.98 -6.34
C ASN A 274 -3.36 19.66 -4.95
N MET A 275 -4.13 19.19 -3.95
CA MET A 275 -4.09 19.80 -2.62
C MET A 275 -2.69 19.71 -2.01
N PRO A 276 -2.13 20.81 -1.48
CA PRO A 276 -0.83 20.79 -0.83
C PRO A 276 -0.88 19.90 0.44
N ILE A 277 0.21 19.17 0.67
CA ILE A 277 0.33 18.29 1.83
C ILE A 277 0.82 19.09 3.03
N THR A 278 0.06 19.08 4.12
CA THR A 278 0.32 19.76 5.38
C THR A 278 0.72 18.76 6.47
N ALA A 279 1.27 19.24 7.59
CA ALA A 279 1.61 18.40 8.73
C ALA A 279 0.37 17.67 9.30
N GLU A 280 -0.77 18.36 9.38
CA GLU A 280 -2.05 17.78 9.84
C GLU A 280 -2.49 16.58 9.00
N HIS A 281 -2.35 16.67 7.67
CA HIS A 281 -2.66 15.55 6.77
C HIS A 281 -1.79 14.33 7.07
N ILE A 282 -0.50 14.53 7.33
CA ILE A 282 0.44 13.45 7.62
C ILE A 282 0.13 12.81 8.97
N GLU A 283 -0.13 13.64 9.98
CA GLU A 283 -0.51 13.18 11.30
C GLU A 283 -1.81 12.35 11.26
N ALA A 284 -2.84 12.83 10.56
CA ALA A 284 -4.09 12.12 10.37
C ALA A 284 -3.90 10.78 9.64
N VAL A 285 -3.04 10.73 8.62
CA VAL A 285 -2.69 9.49 7.91
C VAL A 285 -2.02 8.50 8.86
N VAL A 286 -1.01 8.92 9.63
CA VAL A 286 -0.29 8.03 10.55
C VAL A 286 -1.21 7.56 11.68
N ALA A 287 -2.01 8.45 12.27
CA ALA A 287 -2.99 8.10 13.28
C ALA A 287 -4.03 7.10 12.74
N GLY A 288 -4.50 7.29 11.51
CA GLY A 288 -5.42 6.37 10.84
C GLY A 288 -4.80 4.98 10.61
N LEU A 289 -3.52 4.91 10.24
CA LEU A 289 -2.82 3.64 10.10
C LEU A 289 -2.62 2.92 11.45
N VAL A 290 -2.36 3.66 12.53
CA VAL A 290 -2.29 3.12 13.89
C VAL A 290 -3.66 2.58 14.32
N ALA A 291 -4.73 3.34 14.11
CA ALA A 291 -6.09 2.91 14.44
C ALA A 291 -6.53 1.64 13.68
N GLN A 292 -6.02 1.44 12.46
CA GLN A 292 -6.26 0.23 11.67
C GLN A 292 -5.35 -0.95 12.06
N GLY A 293 -4.39 -0.75 12.98
CA GLY A 293 -3.37 -1.72 13.36
C GLY A 293 -2.29 -1.95 12.29
N LEU A 294 -2.28 -1.15 11.22
CA LEU A 294 -1.30 -1.24 10.14
C LEU A 294 0.08 -0.72 10.54
N LEU A 295 0.11 0.15 11.55
CA LEU A 295 1.28 0.56 12.32
C LEU A 295 1.06 0.22 13.79
N ASN A 296 2.10 -0.22 14.48
CA ASN A 296 2.05 -0.56 15.89
C ASN A 296 2.94 0.40 16.70
N GLY A 297 2.28 1.31 17.41
CA GLY A 297 2.92 2.43 18.08
C GLY A 297 1.90 3.48 18.47
N PHE A 298 2.37 4.67 18.85
CA PHE A 298 1.53 5.83 19.13
C PHE A 298 2.08 7.09 18.49
N VAL A 299 1.20 8.07 18.24
CA VAL A 299 1.59 9.39 17.74
C VAL A 299 1.77 10.32 18.94
N ALA A 300 2.98 10.83 19.13
CA ALA A 300 3.30 11.88 20.09
C ALA A 300 2.99 13.24 19.45
N HIS A 301 1.73 13.67 19.54
CA HIS A 301 1.19 14.88 18.90
C HIS A 301 2.05 16.14 19.17
N ALA A 302 2.38 16.40 20.44
CA ALA A 302 3.18 17.56 20.83
C ALA A 302 4.61 17.58 20.25
N GLN A 303 5.15 16.41 19.91
CA GLN A 303 6.51 16.27 19.36
C GLN A 303 6.51 16.00 17.85
N ALA A 304 5.33 15.91 17.21
CA ALA A 304 5.16 15.51 15.81
C ALA A 304 5.98 14.25 15.46
N ARG A 305 5.86 13.20 16.28
CA ARG A 305 6.62 11.93 16.13
C ARG A 305 5.71 10.72 16.24
N PHE A 306 6.02 9.67 15.49
CA PHE A 306 5.47 8.34 15.69
C PHE A 306 6.48 7.48 16.45
N ALA A 307 6.09 6.94 17.61
CA ALA A 307 6.93 6.10 18.45
C ALA A 307 6.52 4.63 18.30
N VAL A 308 7.48 3.77 17.97
CA VAL A 308 7.27 2.32 17.83
C VAL A 308 7.22 1.65 19.21
N ILE A 309 6.22 0.80 19.42
CA ILE A 309 6.10 -0.01 20.64
C ILE A 309 6.64 -1.44 20.38
N GLY A 310 7.33 -2.02 21.36
CA GLY A 310 7.67 -3.44 21.35
C GLY A 310 8.86 -3.84 20.47
N ALA A 311 9.76 -2.88 20.16
CA ALA A 311 10.96 -3.13 19.36
C ALA A 311 11.81 -4.28 19.90
N ARG A 312 12.00 -4.37 21.24
CA ARG A 312 12.76 -5.47 21.88
C ARG A 312 12.09 -6.83 21.75
N ALA A 313 10.79 -6.90 22.03
CA ALA A 313 10.05 -8.17 22.00
C ALA A 313 10.05 -8.82 20.61
N LYS A 314 10.14 -8.02 19.54
CA LYS A 314 10.19 -8.50 18.15
C LYS A 314 11.59 -8.42 17.51
N GLY A 315 12.62 -8.09 18.26
CA GLY A 315 14.02 -8.04 17.80
C GLY A 315 14.38 -6.89 16.84
N SER A 316 13.43 -6.11 16.31
CA SER A 316 13.72 -4.90 15.53
C SER A 316 12.58 -3.89 15.55
N ALA A 317 12.91 -2.61 15.48
CA ALA A 317 11.93 -1.51 15.38
C ALA A 317 11.01 -1.65 14.15
N VAL A 318 11.53 -2.16 13.04
CA VAL A 318 10.73 -2.34 11.81
C VAL A 318 9.73 -3.48 11.96
N ALA A 319 10.13 -4.63 12.51
CA ALA A 319 9.22 -5.75 12.74
C ALA A 319 8.16 -5.44 13.81
N ALA A 320 8.54 -4.63 14.80
CA ALA A 320 7.63 -4.15 15.82
C ALA A 320 6.63 -3.12 15.30
N GLY A 321 7.09 -2.10 14.55
CA GLY A 321 6.28 -0.97 14.10
C GLY A 321 5.42 -1.24 12.86
N TRP A 322 5.84 -2.14 11.98
CA TRP A 322 5.13 -2.47 10.73
C TRP A 322 4.74 -3.95 10.69
N PRO A 323 3.71 -4.38 11.46
CA PRO A 323 3.28 -5.76 11.50
C PRO A 323 2.86 -6.28 10.12
N VAL A 324 2.89 -7.60 9.93
CA VAL A 324 2.42 -8.22 8.68
C VAL A 324 0.94 -7.92 8.50
N VAL A 325 0.59 -7.27 7.39
CA VAL A 325 -0.77 -6.79 7.12
C VAL A 325 -1.78 -7.93 7.17
N ALA A 326 -1.42 -9.11 6.64
CA ALA A 326 -2.29 -10.27 6.64
C ALA A 326 -2.72 -10.67 8.06
N ASP A 327 -1.83 -10.56 9.05
CA ASP A 327 -2.11 -10.99 10.43
C ASP A 327 -3.03 -9.98 11.14
N VAL A 328 -2.78 -8.69 10.94
CA VAL A 328 -3.65 -7.59 11.42
C VAL A 328 -5.02 -7.71 10.78
N THR A 329 -5.03 -7.95 9.48
CA THR A 329 -6.25 -8.04 8.68
C THR A 329 -6.84 -9.43 8.71
N VAL A 330 -6.40 -10.37 9.54
CA VAL A 330 -7.11 -11.65 9.76
C VAL A 330 -7.50 -11.79 11.22
N GLY A 331 -6.75 -11.21 12.16
CA GLY A 331 -6.96 -11.39 13.60
C GLY A 331 -6.55 -12.80 14.02
N HIS A 332 -5.72 -12.93 15.05
CA HIS A 332 -4.97 -14.17 15.30
C HIS A 332 -5.82 -15.44 15.49
N ASP A 333 -7.05 -15.39 16.01
CA ASP A 333 -7.83 -16.64 16.24
C ASP A 333 -9.36 -16.53 16.08
N ARG A 334 -9.97 -15.35 16.27
CA ARG A 334 -11.45 -15.24 16.32
C ARG A 334 -12.15 -15.25 14.96
N ALA A 335 -11.46 -14.87 13.87
CA ALA A 335 -12.12 -14.66 12.59
C ALA A 335 -12.04 -15.87 11.65
N GLU A 336 -11.06 -16.77 11.78
CA GLU A 336 -10.95 -17.98 10.94
C GLU A 336 -12.17 -18.89 11.02
N ASN A 337 -12.77 -18.94 12.20
CA ASN A 337 -14.00 -19.68 12.46
C ASN A 337 -15.28 -18.84 12.32
N GLU A 338 -15.19 -17.57 11.92
CA GLU A 338 -16.40 -16.76 11.72
C GLU A 338 -17.20 -17.31 10.52
N PRO A 339 -18.46 -17.74 10.74
CA PRO A 339 -19.29 -18.26 9.67
C PRO A 339 -19.55 -17.15 8.64
N VAL A 340 -19.55 -17.52 7.37
CA VAL A 340 -19.87 -16.56 6.30
C VAL A 340 -21.38 -16.62 6.09
N PRO A 341 -22.13 -15.53 6.30
CA PRO A 341 -23.56 -15.51 6.03
C PRO A 341 -23.85 -15.92 4.59
N GLY A 342 -24.82 -16.82 4.40
CA GLY A 342 -25.17 -17.47 3.13
C GLY A 342 -24.41 -18.77 2.87
N TRP A 343 -23.31 -19.05 3.56
CA TRP A 343 -22.51 -20.24 3.31
C TRP A 343 -22.79 -21.36 4.33
N VAL A 344 -23.85 -22.13 4.09
CA VAL A 344 -24.26 -23.27 4.93
C VAL A 344 -23.32 -24.46 4.71
N ARG A 345 -22.59 -24.87 5.74
CA ARG A 345 -21.69 -26.05 5.70
C ARG A 345 -22.34 -27.24 6.40
N ASP A 346 -21.79 -28.43 6.15
CA ASP A 346 -22.24 -29.68 6.79
C ASP A 346 -22.08 -29.70 8.32
N ARG A 347 -21.32 -28.76 8.87
CA ARG A 347 -21.13 -28.62 10.33
C ARG A 347 -22.17 -27.70 10.98
N ASP A 348 -22.96 -26.99 10.18
CA ASP A 348 -23.93 -25.99 10.63
C ASP A 348 -25.37 -26.54 10.67
N VAL A 349 -25.55 -27.82 10.34
CA VAL A 349 -26.79 -28.62 10.39
C VAL A 349 -26.52 -29.83 11.26
#